data_AF-A0A1G6QE27-F1
#
_entry.id   AF-A0A1G6QE27-F1
#
_cell.length_a   1.000
_cell.length_b   1.000
_cell.length_c   1.000
_cell.angle_alpha   90.00
_cell.angle_beta   90.00
_cell.angle_gamma   90.00
#
_symmetry.space_group_name_H-M   'P 1'
#
loop_
_entity.id
_entity.type
_entity.pdbx_description
1 polymer ?
#
loop_
_entity_poly.entity_id
_entity_poly.type
_entity_poly.pdbx_seq_one_letter_code
_entity_poly.pdbx_strand_id
1 'polypeptide(L)'
;MTPRQPRWPSVLPAMLAALVLAACASQFALAPNGDLFTGRREGVIRRIAPDGTVSVVAESFQSIRGVAFDAGRRQLYAIEHGKGMSTLRRVPVD
;
A
#
# COMPACT_ATOMS: atom_id res chain seq x y z
N MET A 1 -10.39 -44.04 8.98
CA MET A 1 -10.81 -42.97 8.05
C MET A 1 -9.97 -41.74 8.36
N THR A 2 -8.94 -41.46 7.57
CA THR A 2 -7.99 -40.36 7.80
C THR A 2 -8.40 -39.19 6.90
N PRO A 3 -8.60 -37.96 7.41
CA PRO A 3 -9.02 -36.86 6.55
C PRO A 3 -7.89 -36.49 5.59
N ARG A 4 -8.20 -36.42 4.30
CA ARG A 4 -7.26 -35.97 3.28
C ARG A 4 -6.95 -34.49 3.50
N GLN A 5 -5.69 -34.18 3.76
CA GLN A 5 -5.18 -32.80 3.78
C GLN A 5 -5.34 -32.18 2.38
N PRO A 6 -5.87 -30.95 2.25
CA PRO A 6 -6.00 -30.30 0.95
C PRO A 6 -4.61 -30.00 0.38
N ARG A 7 -4.38 -30.43 -0.87
CA ARG A 7 -3.15 -30.18 -1.62
C ARG A 7 -3.33 -28.87 -2.38
N TRP A 8 -2.80 -27.77 -1.84
CA TRP A 8 -2.81 -26.48 -2.52
C TRP A 8 -1.66 -26.39 -3.54
N PRO A 9 -1.92 -26.02 -4.80
CA PRO A 9 -0.87 -25.90 -5.81
C PRO A 9 0.04 -24.70 -5.54
N SER A 10 1.33 -24.88 -5.82
CA SER A 10 2.50 -24.06 -5.45
C SER A 10 2.65 -22.71 -6.19
N VAL A 11 1.56 -22.14 -6.71
CA VAL A 11 1.55 -20.86 -7.48
C VAL A 11 0.97 -19.67 -6.70
N LEU A 12 0.68 -19.87 -5.41
CA LEU A 12 0.17 -18.84 -4.49
C LEU A 12 0.97 -17.52 -4.44
N PRO A 13 2.32 -17.48 -4.59
CA PRO A 13 3.05 -16.21 -4.55
C PRO A 13 2.73 -15.30 -5.75
N ALA A 14 2.52 -15.88 -6.93
CA ALA A 14 2.22 -15.12 -8.15
C ALA A 14 0.76 -14.64 -8.18
N MET A 15 -0.17 -15.39 -7.60
CA MET A 15 -1.57 -14.97 -7.46
C MET A 15 -1.76 -13.83 -6.45
N LEU A 16 -0.89 -13.71 -5.44
CA LEU A 16 -0.91 -12.58 -4.50
C LEU A 16 -0.45 -11.27 -5.17
N ALA A 17 0.52 -11.35 -6.08
CA ALA A 17 0.95 -10.21 -6.89
C ALA A 17 -0.09 -9.82 -7.96
N ALA A 18 -0.76 -10.80 -8.58
CA ALA A 18 -1.79 -10.56 -9.58
C ALA A 18 -3.11 -10.01 -9.01
N LEU A 19 -3.40 -10.22 -7.71
CA LEU A 19 -4.62 -9.73 -7.07
C LEU A 19 -4.55 -8.24 -6.64
N VAL A 20 -3.46 -7.53 -6.91
CA VAL A 20 -3.37 -6.07 -6.70
C VAL A 20 -3.84 -5.27 -7.92
N LEU A 21 -4.18 -5.92 -9.03
CA LEU A 21 -4.85 -5.29 -10.18
C LEU A 21 -6.37 -5.11 -9.98
N ALA A 22 -6.83 -5.01 -8.73
CA ALA A 22 -8.16 -4.53 -8.42
C ALA A 22 -8.14 -3.00 -8.42
N ALA A 23 -8.45 -2.43 -9.59
CA ALA A 23 -8.87 -1.05 -9.71
C ALA A 23 -9.94 -0.75 -8.62
N CYS A 24 -9.72 0.36 -7.89
CA CYS A 24 -10.54 0.92 -6.80
C CYS A 24 -10.15 0.56 -5.34
N ALA A 25 -8.86 0.58 -5.03
CA ALA A 25 -8.43 0.99 -3.69
C ALA A 25 -7.25 1.96 -3.80
N SER A 26 -7.52 3.21 -4.20
CA SER A 26 -6.51 4.27 -4.34
C SER A 26 -5.71 4.50 -3.06
N GLN A 27 -6.18 4.02 -1.91
CA GLN A 27 -5.55 4.16 -0.59
C GLN A 27 -4.34 3.24 -0.35
N PHE A 28 -4.00 2.33 -1.27
CA PHE A 28 -2.90 1.39 -1.08
C PHE A 28 -1.91 1.41 -2.26
N ALA A 29 -0.63 1.24 -1.96
CA ALA A 29 0.43 1.04 -2.95
C ALA A 29 1.37 -0.08 -2.51
N LEU A 30 1.64 -1.04 -3.38
CA LEU A 30 2.59 -2.13 -3.13
C LEU A 30 3.95 -1.79 -3.76
N ALA A 31 5.02 -1.89 -2.98
CA ALA A 31 6.38 -1.78 -3.49
C ALA A 31 6.95 -3.15 -3.92
N PRO A 32 7.97 -3.20 -4.79
CA PRO A 32 8.55 -4.46 -5.27
C PRO A 32 9.16 -5.36 -4.20
N ASN A 33 9.53 -4.79 -3.05
CA ASN A 33 10.03 -5.52 -1.88
C ASN A 33 8.92 -6.12 -1.01
N GLY A 34 7.65 -5.94 -1.39
CA GLY A 34 6.47 -6.43 -0.68
C GLY A 34 5.91 -5.48 0.37
N ASP A 35 6.49 -4.31 0.57
CA ASP A 35 5.92 -3.32 1.49
C ASP A 35 4.59 -2.78 0.94
N LEU A 36 3.58 -2.74 1.80
CA LEU A 36 2.30 -2.11 1.52
C LEU A 36 2.25 -0.74 2.19
N PHE A 37 2.06 0.31 1.39
CA PHE A 37 1.85 1.66 1.86
C PHE A 37 0.37 2.00 1.86
N THR A 38 -0.11 2.66 2.92
CA THR A 38 -1.50 3.10 3.01
C THR A 38 -1.63 4.44 3.72
N GLY A 39 -2.62 5.23 3.30
CA GLY A 39 -2.99 6.48 3.96
C GLY A 39 -4.50 6.59 4.13
N ARG A 40 -4.92 7.15 5.27
CA ARG A 40 -6.33 7.34 5.65
C ARG A 40 -6.64 8.78 6.08
N ARG A 41 -7.87 9.00 6.59
CA ARG A 41 -8.41 10.33 6.94
C ARG A 41 -7.67 11.00 8.10
N GLU A 42 -6.96 10.27 8.94
CA GLU A 42 -6.12 10.81 10.01
C GLU A 42 -4.84 11.50 9.53
N GLY A 43 -4.56 11.45 8.22
CA GLY A 43 -3.47 12.22 7.64
C GLY A 43 -2.07 11.62 7.87
N VAL A 44 -2.02 10.30 8.05
CA VAL A 44 -0.79 9.53 8.27
C VAL A 44 -0.64 8.48 7.18
N ILE A 45 0.56 8.39 6.61
CA ILE A 45 0.98 7.30 5.73
C ILE A 45 1.71 6.26 6.56
N ARG A 46 1.25 5.02 6.47
CA ARG A 46 1.86 3.86 7.11
C ARG A 46 2.47 2.93 6.09
N ARG A 47 3.57 2.29 6.47
CA ARG A 47 4.16 1.13 5.81
C ARG A 47 3.79 -0.11 6.61
N ILE A 48 3.42 -1.17 5.91
CA ILE A 48 3.19 -2.50 6.44
C ILE A 48 4.19 -3.40 5.72
N ALA A 49 5.17 -3.91 6.46
CA ALA A 49 6.17 -4.83 5.93
C ALA A 49 5.56 -6.23 5.71
N PRO A 50 6.19 -7.10 4.89
CA PRO A 50 5.67 -8.45 4.62
C PRO A 50 5.52 -9.34 5.87
N ASP A 51 6.24 -9.04 6.95
CA ASP A 51 6.12 -9.71 8.25
C ASP A 51 4.94 -9.19 9.11
N GLY A 52 4.21 -8.20 8.60
CA GLY A 52 3.08 -7.56 9.28
C GLY A 52 3.47 -6.36 10.16
N THR A 53 4.76 -6.03 10.27
CA THR A 53 5.22 -4.89 11.06
C THR A 53 4.71 -3.58 10.46
N VAL A 54 4.11 -2.72 11.29
CA VAL A 54 3.54 -1.43 10.87
C VAL A 54 4.40 -0.28 11.37
N SER A 55 4.77 0.64 10.49
CA SER A 55 5.50 1.87 10.83
C SER A 55 4.88 3.10 10.17
N VAL A 56 5.13 4.28 10.74
CA VAL A 56 4.74 5.57 10.17
C VAL A 56 5.86 6.06 9.26
N VAL A 57 5.49 6.51 8.07
CA VAL A 57 6.43 6.99 7.05
C VAL A 57 6.32 8.50 6.86
N ALA A 58 5.11 9.04 6.94
CA ALA A 58 4.87 10.46 6.87
C ALA A 58 3.56 10.85 7.55
N GLU A 59 3.51 12.09 8.00
CA GLU A 59 2.40 12.66 8.76
C GLU A 59 2.01 14.04 8.20
N SER A 60 1.10 14.72 8.91
CA SER A 60 0.67 16.09 8.59
C SER A 60 0.01 16.22 7.21
N PHE A 61 -0.79 15.23 6.83
CA PHE A 61 -1.74 15.36 5.72
C PHE A 61 -3.12 15.76 6.25
N GLN A 62 -3.93 16.39 5.41
CA GLN A 62 -5.31 16.74 5.78
C GLN A 62 -6.23 15.50 5.79
N SER A 63 -6.40 14.89 4.62
CA SER A 63 -7.16 13.66 4.43
C SER A 63 -6.65 12.95 3.20
N ILE A 64 -5.95 11.84 3.38
CA ILE A 64 -5.37 11.11 2.25
C ILE A 64 -6.49 10.40 1.47
N ARG A 65 -6.48 10.59 0.16
CA ARG A 65 -7.41 9.96 -0.79
C ARG A 65 -6.77 8.84 -1.57
N GLY A 66 -5.45 8.93 -1.78
CA GLY A 66 -4.71 7.84 -2.35
C GLY A 66 -3.21 7.99 -2.29
N VAL A 67 -2.53 6.87 -2.52
CA VAL A 67 -1.08 6.76 -2.58
C VAL A 67 -0.67 5.93 -3.79
N ALA A 68 0.48 6.26 -4.39
CA ALA A 68 1.11 5.51 -5.47
C ALA A 68 2.62 5.45 -5.23
N PHE A 69 3.26 4.34 -5.57
CA PHE A 69 4.69 4.11 -5.37
C PHE A 69 5.44 4.14 -6.72
N ASP A 70 6.50 4.91 -6.78
CA ASP A 70 7.46 4.97 -7.90
C ASP A 70 8.74 4.27 -7.46
N ALA A 71 8.91 3.05 -7.96
CA ALA A 71 10.04 2.19 -7.64
C ALA A 71 11.37 2.73 -8.18
N GLY A 72 11.36 3.43 -9.32
CA GLY A 72 12.56 3.98 -9.93
C GLY A 72 13.16 5.10 -9.08
N ARG A 73 12.32 5.85 -8.38
CA ARG A 73 12.73 6.97 -7.50
C ARG A 73 12.63 6.67 -6.01
N ARG A 74 12.14 5.50 -5.62
CA ARG A 74 11.82 5.14 -4.23
C ARG A 74 11.00 6.24 -3.56
N GLN A 75 9.87 6.53 -4.19
CA GLN A 75 9.07 7.72 -3.89
C GLN A 75 7.59 7.36 -3.84
N LEU A 76 6.88 7.85 -2.83
CA LEU A 76 5.43 7.86 -2.80
C LEU A 76 4.88 9.18 -3.34
N TYR A 77 3.77 9.09 -4.05
CA TYR A 77 2.88 10.20 -4.34
C TYR A 77 1.60 10.01 -3.53
N ALA A 78 1.22 11.00 -2.73
CA ALA A 78 0.01 11.00 -1.94
C ALA A 78 -0.91 12.12 -2.39
N ILE A 79 -2.19 11.81 -2.64
CA ILE A 79 -3.21 12.81 -2.87
C ILE A 79 -3.87 13.10 -1.52
N GLU A 80 -3.79 14.33 -1.06
CA GLU A 80 -4.58 14.79 0.08
C GLU A 80 -5.70 15.74 -0.36
N HIS A 81 -6.81 15.66 0.34
CA HIS A 81 -7.97 16.51 0.13
C HIS A 81 -8.17 17.41 1.34
N GLY A 82 -7.92 18.71 1.17
CA GLY A 82 -8.11 19.72 2.20
C GLY A 82 -9.43 20.49 2.08
N LYS A 83 -9.58 21.55 2.86
CA LYS A 83 -10.71 22.49 2.77
C LYS A 83 -10.57 23.35 1.50
N GLY A 84 -10.97 22.81 0.34
CA GLY A 84 -11.15 23.57 -0.90
C GLY A 84 -10.27 23.15 -2.08
N MET A 85 -9.17 22.43 -1.83
CA MET A 85 -8.31 21.92 -2.90
C MET A 85 -7.76 20.53 -2.57
N SER A 86 -7.61 19.70 -3.61
CA SER A 86 -6.82 18.48 -3.52
C SER A 86 -5.41 18.74 -4.02
N THR A 87 -4.41 18.30 -3.26
CA THR A 87 -3.00 18.46 -3.62
C THR A 87 -2.35 17.10 -3.76
N LEU A 88 -1.36 17.03 -4.65
CA LEU A 88 -0.47 15.87 -4.78
C LEU A 88 0.86 16.20 -4.11
N ARG A 89 1.27 15.36 -3.16
CA ARG A 89 2.50 15.49 -2.38
C ARG A 89 3.42 14.32 -2.66
N ARG A 90 4.72 14.60 -2.64
CA ARG A 90 5.80 13.63 -2.78
C ARG A 90 6.32 13.28 -1.39
N VAL A 91 6.43 11.99 -1.07
CA VAL A 91 7.02 11.47 0.17
C VAL A 91 8.16 10.50 -0.16
N PRO A 92 9.43 10.85 0.10
CA PRO A 92 10.56 9.95 -0.10
C PRO A 92 10.42 8.72 0.81
N VAL A 93 10.87 7.57 0.35
CA VAL A 93 10.81 6.31 1.12
C VAL A 93 12.11 5.52 0.99
N ASP A 94 12.55 4.98 2.11
CA ASP A 94 13.84 4.29 2.27
C ASP A 94 13.88 2.86 1.73
#